data_AF-A0A250WZ64-F1
#
_entry.id   AF-A0A250WZ64-F1
#
_cell.length_a   1.000
_cell.length_b   1.000
_cell.length_c   1.000
_cell.angle_alpha   90.00
_cell.angle_beta   90.00
_cell.angle_gamma   90.00
#
_symmetry.space_group_name_H-M   'P 1'
#
loop_
_entity.id
_entity.type
_entity.pdbx_description
1 polymer ?
#
loop_
_entity_poly.entity_id
_entity_poly.type
_entity_poly.pdbx_seq_one_letter_code
_entity_poly.pdbx_strand_id
1 'polypeptide(L)'
;MKGKRPNMEDFHHAEFKRDSRSGEVVGFFGVFDGHGGPHAAHYVKTNLLNNLFQHAKFPSDILAAVTESYAATDEQYMRQDAGTRKEAGCTAVTLIVYQHRLIVANVGDSRAVLCRGGEAIAVSVDHKPNNKEER
;
A
#
# COMPACT_ATOMS: atom_id res chain seq x y z
N MET A 1 2.02 17.20 1.98
CA MET A 1 2.66 18.54 2.00
C MET A 1 4.15 18.30 2.14
N LYS A 2 5.01 19.01 1.39
CA LYS A 2 6.46 18.74 1.37
C LYS A 2 7.18 18.97 2.72
N GLY A 3 6.69 19.92 3.52
CA GLY A 3 7.36 20.31 4.77
C GLY A 3 8.78 20.85 4.52
N LYS A 4 9.72 20.50 5.42
CA LYS A 4 11.12 20.97 5.41
C LYS A 4 12.05 20.18 4.48
N ARG A 5 11.57 19.12 3.83
CA ARG A 5 12.38 18.29 2.93
C ARG A 5 12.65 19.03 1.62
N PRO A 6 13.80 18.78 0.95
CA PRO A 6 14.09 19.38 -0.35
C PRO A 6 13.07 18.96 -1.42
N ASN A 7 12.71 17.68 -1.43
CA ASN A 7 11.78 17.04 -2.37
C ASN A 7 10.54 16.48 -1.67
N MET A 8 9.46 16.28 -2.42
CA MET A 8 8.27 15.54 -1.98
C MET A 8 8.41 14.10 -2.52
N GLU A 9 8.57 13.14 -1.63
CA GLU A 9 8.71 11.71 -1.98
C GLU A 9 7.48 10.88 -1.55
N ASP A 10 6.60 11.43 -0.70
CA ASP A 10 5.36 10.77 -0.32
C ASP A 10 4.27 10.90 -1.39
N PHE A 11 3.53 9.81 -1.56
CA PHE A 11 2.35 9.74 -2.41
C PHE A 11 1.17 9.17 -1.62
N HIS A 12 -0.04 9.40 -2.13
CA HIS A 12 -1.24 8.78 -1.59
C HIS A 12 -2.19 8.39 -2.72
N HIS A 13 -3.11 7.47 -2.42
CA HIS A 13 -4.24 7.11 -3.27
C HIS A 13 -5.51 7.10 -2.41
N ALA A 14 -6.62 7.57 -2.97
CA ALA A 14 -7.92 7.55 -2.31
C ALA A 14 -9.00 7.47 -3.39
N GLU A 15 -9.61 6.30 -3.53
CA GLU A 15 -10.57 6.03 -4.61
C GLU A 15 -11.60 5.02 -4.16
N PHE A 16 -12.86 5.22 -4.56
CA PHE A 16 -13.86 4.16 -4.58
C PHE A 16 -14.00 3.65 -6.02
N LYS A 17 -13.81 2.34 -6.21
CA LYS A 17 -13.85 1.70 -7.53
C LYS A 17 -14.81 0.52 -7.50
N ARG A 18 -15.67 0.42 -8.51
CA ARG A 18 -16.56 -0.73 -8.67
C ARG A 18 -15.78 -1.89 -9.28
N ASP A 19 -15.78 -3.04 -8.61
CA ASP A 19 -15.22 -4.27 -9.17
C ASP A 19 -16.15 -4.78 -10.27
N SER A 20 -15.62 -4.95 -11.48
CA SER A 20 -16.41 -5.39 -12.64
C SER A 20 -16.86 -6.85 -12.53
N ARG A 21 -16.20 -7.66 -11.70
CA ARG A 21 -16.52 -9.09 -11.54
C ARG A 21 -17.63 -9.32 -10.53
N SER A 22 -17.55 -8.71 -9.35
CA SER A 22 -18.57 -8.84 -8.30
C SER A 22 -19.66 -7.77 -8.37
N GLY A 23 -19.42 -6.65 -9.05
CA GLY A 23 -20.31 -5.48 -9.04
C GLY A 23 -20.21 -4.65 -7.76
N GLU A 24 -19.45 -5.08 -6.76
CA GLU A 24 -19.31 -4.41 -5.47
C GLU A 24 -18.47 -3.14 -5.57
N VAL A 25 -18.76 -2.16 -4.70
CA VAL A 25 -17.93 -0.95 -4.56
C VAL A 25 -16.84 -1.21 -3.54
N VAL A 26 -15.60 -0.92 -3.91
CA VAL A 26 -14.42 -1.10 -3.07
C VAL A 26 -13.78 0.25 -2.82
N GLY A 27 -13.60 0.62 -1.56
CA GLY A 27 -12.76 1.76 -1.18
C GLY A 27 -11.30 1.33 -1.09
N PHE A 28 -10.39 2.03 -1.76
CA PHE A 28 -8.96 1.83 -1.63
C PHE A 28 -8.29 3.14 -1.24
N PHE A 29 -7.58 3.11 -0.12
CA PHE A 29 -6.83 4.23 0.42
C PHE A 29 -5.40 3.78 0.69
N GLY A 30 -4.41 4.58 0.33
CA GLY A 30 -3.01 4.23 0.52
C GLY A 30 -2.15 5.45 0.79
N VAL A 31 -1.15 5.29 1.65
CA VAL A 31 -0.05 6.24 1.85
C VAL A 31 1.26 5.51 1.60
N PHE A 32 2.14 6.16 0.85
CA PHE A 32 3.40 5.60 0.38
C PHE A 32 4.52 6.61 0.66
N ASP A 33 5.38 6.32 1.64
CA ASP A 33 6.51 7.17 2.02
C ASP A 33 7.77 6.73 1.26
N GLY A 34 8.16 7.52 0.25
CA GLY A 34 9.32 7.22 -0.59
C GLY A 34 10.65 7.56 0.07
N HIS A 35 11.68 6.77 -0.23
CA HIS A 35 13.06 7.04 0.15
C HIS A 35 14.02 6.68 -0.98
N GLY A 36 15.12 7.43 -1.12
CA GLY A 36 16.04 7.27 -2.26
C GLY A 36 15.47 7.84 -3.57
N GLY A 37 14.40 8.64 -3.50
CA GLY A 37 13.72 9.26 -4.63
C GLY A 37 12.23 8.89 -4.73
N PRO A 38 11.44 9.64 -5.51
CA PRO A 38 9.97 9.50 -5.52
C PRO A 38 9.46 8.30 -6.35
N HIS A 39 10.33 7.61 -7.08
CA HIS A 39 9.93 6.69 -8.16
C HIS A 39 9.20 5.45 -7.63
N ALA A 40 9.70 4.82 -6.56
CA ALA A 40 9.07 3.65 -5.95
C ALA A 40 7.67 3.98 -5.43
N ALA A 41 7.54 5.03 -4.62
CA ALA A 41 6.26 5.45 -4.08
C ALA A 41 5.26 5.86 -5.18
N HIS A 42 5.74 6.55 -6.23
CA HIS A 42 4.92 6.87 -7.40
C HIS A 42 4.43 5.62 -8.16
N TYR A 43 5.32 4.63 -8.30
CA TYR A 43 5.01 3.36 -8.97
C TYR A 43 3.95 2.58 -8.21
N VAL A 44 4.14 2.40 -6.90
CA VAL A 44 3.19 1.69 -6.02
C VAL A 44 1.83 2.38 -6.06
N LYS A 45 1.79 3.71 -5.91
CA LYS A 45 0.55 4.51 -6.03
C LYS A 45 -0.20 4.26 -7.34
N THR A 46 0.51 4.05 -8.44
CA THR A 46 -0.09 3.93 -9.78
C THR A 46 -0.54 2.51 -10.10
N ASN A 47 0.18 1.50 -9.59
CA ASN A 47 0.01 0.12 -10.05
C ASN A 47 -0.66 -0.81 -9.02
N LEU A 48 -0.50 -0.56 -7.71
CA LEU A 48 -0.94 -1.51 -6.68
C LEU A 48 -2.45 -1.80 -6.72
N LEU A 49 -3.28 -0.75 -6.85
CA LEU A 49 -4.73 -0.92 -6.97
C LEU A 49 -5.13 -1.70 -8.22
N ASN A 50 -4.43 -1.46 -9.35
CA ASN A 50 -4.72 -2.15 -10.60
C ASN A 50 -4.35 -3.63 -10.53
N ASN A 51 -3.19 -3.95 -9.94
CA ASN A 51 -2.76 -5.32 -9.69
C ASN A 51 -3.78 -6.06 -8.81
N LEU A 52 -4.27 -5.42 -7.74
CA LEU A 52 -5.31 -5.98 -6.87
C LEU A 52 -6.60 -6.29 -7.64
N PHE A 53 -7.10 -5.34 -8.44
CA PHE A 53 -8.33 -5.52 -9.20
C PHE A 53 -8.21 -6.51 -10.36
N GLN A 54 -7.00 -6.78 -10.85
CA GLN A 54 -6.75 -7.80 -11.87
C GLN A 54 -6.43 -9.17 -11.26
N HIS A 55 -6.15 -9.22 -9.95
CA HIS A 55 -5.77 -10.45 -9.28
C HIS A 55 -6.88 -11.50 -9.33
N ALA A 56 -6.55 -12.73 -9.73
CA ALA A 56 -7.53 -13.81 -9.92
C ALA A 56 -8.29 -14.16 -8.63
N LYS A 57 -7.64 -14.01 -7.48
CA LYS A 57 -8.22 -14.26 -6.14
C LYS A 57 -9.05 -13.08 -5.60
N PHE A 58 -9.07 -11.93 -6.26
CA PHE A 58 -9.91 -10.82 -5.81
C PHE A 58 -11.34 -10.96 -6.38
N PRO A 59 -12.41 -10.77 -5.59
CA PRO A 59 -12.43 -10.53 -4.14
C PRO A 59 -12.57 -11.81 -3.29
N SER A 60 -12.65 -13.00 -3.90
CA SER A 60 -12.96 -14.27 -3.22
C SER A 60 -12.01 -14.65 -2.08
N ASP A 61 -10.71 -14.43 -2.27
CA ASP A 61 -9.67 -14.51 -1.25
C ASP A 61 -8.87 -13.21 -1.25
N ILE A 62 -9.48 -12.20 -0.61
CA ILE A 62 -8.94 -10.83 -0.56
C ILE A 62 -7.59 -10.74 0.17
N LEU A 63 -7.32 -11.60 1.16
CA LEU A 63 -6.06 -11.55 1.90
C LEU A 63 -4.91 -12.05 1.04
N ALA A 64 -5.09 -13.18 0.35
CA ALA A 64 -4.11 -13.67 -0.61
C ALA A 64 -3.95 -12.69 -1.77
N ALA A 65 -5.06 -12.15 -2.30
CA ALA A 65 -5.01 -11.18 -3.39
C ALA A 65 -4.21 -9.92 -3.04
N VAL A 66 -4.39 -9.38 -1.82
CA VAL A 66 -3.62 -8.22 -1.35
C VAL A 66 -2.15 -8.57 -1.23
N THR A 67 -1.82 -9.67 -0.55
CA THR A 67 -0.42 -10.11 -0.34
C THR A 67 0.29 -10.33 -1.67
N GLU A 68 -0.32 -11.07 -2.59
CA GLU A 68 0.24 -11.38 -3.91
C GLU A 68 0.30 -10.14 -4.81
N SER A 69 -0.62 -9.18 -4.66
CA SER A 69 -0.56 -7.93 -5.41
C SER A 69 0.58 -7.02 -4.94
N TYR A 70 0.87 -6.99 -3.65
CA TYR A 70 2.06 -6.30 -3.12
C TYR A 70 3.34 -6.89 -3.71
N ALA A 71 3.49 -8.21 -3.65
CA ALA A 71 4.65 -8.91 -4.21
C ALA A 71 4.77 -8.69 -5.73
N ALA A 72 3.66 -8.81 -6.47
CA ALA A 72 3.66 -8.58 -7.90
C ALA A 72 4.00 -7.14 -8.27
N THR A 73 3.51 -6.14 -7.52
CA THR A 73 3.88 -4.73 -7.73
C THR A 73 5.37 -4.50 -7.51
N ASP A 74 5.94 -5.10 -6.45
CA ASP A 74 7.38 -5.00 -6.17
C ASP A 74 8.22 -5.66 -7.28
N GLU A 75 7.89 -6.88 -7.68
CA GLU A 75 8.57 -7.57 -8.79
C GLU A 75 8.50 -6.78 -10.10
N GLN A 76 7.35 -6.20 -10.42
CA GLN A 76 7.18 -5.39 -11.63
C GLN A 76 8.03 -4.11 -11.58
N TYR A 77 8.10 -3.46 -10.41
CA TYR A 77 8.97 -2.30 -10.19
C TYR A 77 10.45 -2.69 -10.41
N MET A 78 10.90 -3.77 -9.78
CA MET A 78 12.28 -4.26 -9.87
C MET A 78 12.70 -4.66 -11.30
N ARG A 79 11.75 -5.14 -12.12
CA ARG A 79 12.00 -5.46 -13.54
C ARG A 79 12.13 -4.21 -14.41
N GLN A 80 11.41 -3.13 -14.10
CA GLN A 80 11.50 -1.87 -14.84
C GLN A 80 12.77 -1.08 -14.51
N ASP A 81 13.32 -1.27 -13.31
CA ASP A 81 14.46 -0.52 -12.78
C ASP A 81 15.82 -1.23 -12.95
N ALA A 82 16.05 -1.85 -14.11
CA ALA A 82 17.30 -2.56 -14.40
C ALA A 82 18.55 -1.65 -14.49
N GLY A 83 18.42 -0.32 -14.34
CA GLY A 83 19.53 0.63 -14.42
C GLY A 83 19.38 1.85 -13.51
N THR A 84 20.38 2.07 -12.66
CA THR A 84 20.67 3.30 -11.89
C THR A 84 19.75 3.73 -10.73
N ARG A 85 18.55 3.16 -10.53
CA ARG A 85 17.65 3.59 -9.41
C ARG A 85 17.32 2.52 -8.36
N LYS A 86 18.07 1.41 -8.37
CA LYS A 86 17.95 0.26 -7.44
C LYS A 86 18.00 0.56 -5.94
N GLU A 87 18.34 1.78 -5.54
CA GLU A 87 18.44 2.19 -4.14
C GLU A 87 17.18 2.90 -3.63
N ALA A 88 16.21 3.18 -4.50
CA ALA A 88 14.94 3.79 -4.12
C ALA A 88 13.93 2.74 -3.65
N GLY A 89 13.18 3.06 -2.60
CA GLY A 89 12.12 2.24 -2.06
C GLY A 89 10.98 3.09 -1.51
N CYS A 90 9.95 2.45 -0.99
CA CYS A 90 8.90 3.14 -0.26
C CYS A 90 8.27 2.26 0.81
N THR A 91 7.69 2.89 1.83
CA THR A 91 6.67 2.24 2.65
C THR A 91 5.37 2.11 1.86
N ALA A 92 4.47 1.26 2.33
CA ALA A 92 3.11 1.21 1.86
C ALA A 92 2.18 0.79 3.00
N VAL A 93 1.23 1.67 3.36
CA VAL A 93 0.09 1.30 4.21
C VAL A 93 -1.20 1.54 3.42
N THR A 94 -2.01 0.50 3.28
CA THR A 94 -3.28 0.56 2.53
C THR A 94 -4.46 0.08 3.34
N LEU A 95 -5.59 0.76 3.19
CA LEU A 95 -6.89 0.41 3.73
C LEU A 95 -7.82 0.04 2.57
N ILE A 96 -8.40 -1.15 2.63
CA ILE A 96 -9.34 -1.66 1.64
C ILE A 96 -10.67 -1.88 2.34
N VAL A 97 -11.67 -1.09 1.94
CA VAL A 97 -13.04 -1.20 2.42
C VAL A 97 -13.81 -2.04 1.41
N TYR A 98 -14.18 -3.25 1.79
CA TYR A 98 -14.94 -4.18 0.96
C TYR A 98 -16.12 -4.74 1.76
N GLN A 99 -17.34 -4.45 1.31
CA GLN A 99 -18.58 -4.79 2.04
C GLN A 99 -18.50 -4.32 3.51
N HIS A 100 -18.63 -5.23 4.48
CA HIS A 100 -18.55 -4.93 5.92
C HIS A 100 -17.15 -5.15 6.51
N ARG A 101 -16.11 -5.25 5.67
CA ARG A 101 -14.74 -5.54 6.07
C ARG A 101 -13.81 -4.37 5.78
N LEU A 102 -12.93 -4.10 6.74
CA LEU A 102 -11.77 -3.23 6.57
C LEU A 102 -10.53 -4.12 6.59
N ILE A 103 -9.80 -4.16 5.48
CA ILE A 103 -8.54 -4.89 5.35
C ILE A 103 -7.42 -3.85 5.39
N VAL A 104 -6.44 -4.06 6.27
CA VAL A 104 -5.26 -3.20 6.38
C VAL A 104 -4.04 -4.03 6.02
N ALA A 105 -3.22 -3.50 5.12
CA ALA A 105 -1.92 -4.07 4.79
C ALA A 105 -0.84 -3.01 4.99
N ASN A 106 0.28 -3.42 5.57
CA ASN A 106 1.39 -2.54 5.91
C ASN A 106 2.73 -3.17 5.53
N VAL A 107 3.59 -2.38 4.90
CA VAL A 107 5.00 -2.67 4.66
C VAL A 107 5.79 -1.42 5.00
N GLY A 108 6.65 -1.51 6.02
CA GLY A 108 7.46 -0.39 6.51
C GLY A 108 6.85 0.25 7.75
N ASP A 109 7.18 1.52 7.97
CA ASP A 109 6.92 2.23 9.22
C ASP A 109 5.94 3.39 9.11
N SER A 110 5.21 3.47 8.01
CA SER A 110 3.94 4.19 7.97
C SER A 110 2.89 3.48 8.83
N ARG A 111 1.86 4.21 9.26
CA ARG A 111 0.88 3.69 10.23
C ARG A 111 -0.56 4.03 9.88
N ALA A 112 -1.44 3.06 10.07
CA ALA A 112 -2.88 3.23 10.05
C ALA A 112 -3.45 3.19 11.48
N VAL A 113 -4.35 4.14 11.78
CA VAL A 113 -5.05 4.26 13.06
C VAL A 113 -6.54 4.43 12.79
N LEU A 114 -7.38 3.62 13.45
CA LEU A 114 -8.83 3.69 13.39
C LEU A 114 -9.36 4.41 14.62
N CYS A 115 -10.20 5.44 14.43
CA CYS A 115 -10.96 6.03 15.53
C CYS A 115 -12.28 5.29 15.74
N ARG A 116 -12.54 4.79 16.95
CA ARG A 116 -13.81 4.15 17.32
C ARG A 116 -14.21 4.56 18.73
N GLY A 117 -15.40 5.14 18.88
CA GLY A 117 -15.87 5.60 20.20
C GLY A 117 -15.03 6.72 20.82
N GLY A 118 -14.31 7.49 20.00
CA GLY A 118 -13.37 8.52 20.48
C GLY A 118 -11.97 7.99 20.81
N GLU A 119 -11.73 6.68 20.70
CA GLU A 119 -10.43 6.06 20.96
C GLU A 119 -9.66 5.83 19.67
N ALA A 120 -8.35 6.08 19.72
CA ALA A 120 -7.42 5.83 18.63
C ALA A 120 -6.85 4.40 18.74
N ILE A 121 -7.17 3.54 17.78
CA ILE A 121 -6.77 2.14 17.74
C ILE A 121 -5.76 1.95 16.62
N ALA A 122 -4.53 1.55 16.94
CA ALA A 122 -3.56 1.17 15.91
C ALA A 122 -4.03 -0.10 15.20
N VAL A 123 -4.16 -0.04 13.87
CA VAL A 123 -4.62 -1.16 13.03
C VAL A 123 -3.52 -1.68 12.09
N SER A 124 -2.30 -1.18 12.26
CA SER A 124 -1.07 -1.69 11.66
C SER A 124 0.04 -1.72 12.71
N VAL A 125 1.06 -2.55 12.48
CA VAL A 125 2.29 -2.59 13.27
C VAL A 125 3.43 -2.07 12.40
N ASP A 126 4.18 -1.08 12.90
CA ASP A 126 5.33 -0.55 12.16
C ASP A 126 6.43 -1.63 12.09
N HIS A 127 6.94 -1.86 10.89
CA HIS A 127 8.11 -2.73 10.69
C HIS A 127 9.37 -1.90 10.97
N LYS A 128 10.07 -2.25 12.06
CA LYS A 128 11.28 -1.57 12.51
C LYS A 128 12.40 -2.58 12.73
N PRO A 129 13.67 -2.27 12.37
CA PRO A 129 14.79 -3.21 12.51
C PRO A 129 15.07 -3.69 13.95
N ASN A 130 14.58 -2.97 14.96
CA ASN A 130 14.73 -3.33 16.38
C ASN A 130 13.59 -4.21 16.91
N ASN A 131 12.55 -4.48 16.12
CA ASN A 131 11.51 -5.44 16.47
C ASN A 131 12.08 -6.86 16.36
N LYS A 132 11.86 -7.70 17.38
CA LYS A 132 12.42 -9.06 17.43
C LYS A 132 11.91 -9.96 16.30
N GLU A 133 10.69 -9.74 15.84
CA GLU A 133 10.06 -10.53 14.76
C GLU A 133 10.55 -10.12 13.37
N GLU A 134 11.20 -8.96 13.24
CA GLU A 134 11.72 -8.39 11.98
C GLU A 134 13.24 -8.63 11.78
N ARG A 135 13.87 -9.42 12.66
CA ARG A 135 15.32 -9.65 12.70
C ARG A 135 15.66 -11.12 12.49
#